data_AF-W1P088-F1
#
_entry.id   AF-W1P088-F1
#
_cell.length_a   1.000
_cell.length_b   1.000
_cell.length_c   1.000
_cell.angle_alpha   90.00
_cell.angle_beta   90.00
_cell.angle_gamma   90.00
#
_symmetry.space_group_name_H-M   'P 1'
#
loop_
_entity.id
_entity.type
_entity.pdbx_description
1 polymer ?
#
loop_
_entity_poly.entity_id
_entity_poly.type
_entity_poly.pdbx_seq_one_letter_code
_entity_poly.pdbx_strand_id
1 'polypeptide(L)'
;MLSKGIPKQKYILTPFWRHTLTSQADWIHLWNRGSVKMSLNAFKAFKANVPITWSPHLYITLVRGIPGTRRLHRRTLEALRLTKCNRTVMKWNTPTVRGMLQQVKRLVVVETEEMYNARKQKAAEQQAFRPPIVVNHQQQA
;
A
#
# COMPACT_ATOMS: atom_id res chain seq x y z
N MET A 1 14.12 42.51 -3.93
CA MET A 1 13.42 41.76 -2.86
C MET A 1 13.58 40.26 -3.09
N LEU A 2 14.17 39.59 -2.09
CA LEU A 2 14.28 38.14 -1.86
C LEU A 2 14.89 37.24 -2.95
N SER A 3 16.23 37.25 -2.99
CA SER A 3 17.07 36.16 -3.48
C SER A 3 16.87 34.92 -2.59
N LYS A 4 16.32 33.82 -3.14
CA LYS A 4 16.14 32.56 -2.41
C LYS A 4 17.48 31.82 -2.37
N GLY A 5 18.07 31.76 -1.18
CA GLY A 5 19.32 31.09 -0.90
C GLY A 5 19.27 29.59 -1.21
N ILE A 6 20.25 29.13 -1.99
CA ILE A 6 20.53 27.72 -2.24
C ILE A 6 21.28 27.18 -1.02
N PRO A 7 20.88 26.04 -0.41
CA PRO A 7 21.56 25.50 0.75
C PRO A 7 22.94 24.99 0.36
N LYS A 8 23.99 25.54 0.98
CA LYS A 8 25.38 25.08 0.80
C LYS A 8 25.55 23.69 1.41
N GLN A 9 25.43 22.65 0.59
CA GLN A 9 25.87 21.30 0.95
C GLN A 9 27.40 21.24 0.94
N LYS A 10 28.01 21.34 2.13
CA LYS A 10 29.41 20.96 2.35
C LYS A 10 29.49 19.43 2.40
N TYR A 11 29.74 18.80 1.26
CA TYR A 11 30.25 17.43 1.23
C TYR A 11 31.74 17.47 0.93
N ILE A 12 32.52 17.01 1.90
CA ILE A 12 33.95 16.78 1.78
C ILE A 12 34.12 15.62 0.79
N LEU A 13 34.48 15.92 -0.45
CA LEU A 13 34.85 14.93 -1.45
C LEU A 13 36.31 14.54 -1.22
N THR A 14 36.56 13.31 -0.77
CA THR A 14 37.90 12.74 -0.72
C THR A 14 38.42 12.47 -2.15
N PRO A 15 39.72 12.69 -2.42
CA PRO A 15 40.27 12.66 -3.77
C PRO A 15 40.94 11.31 -4.02
N PHE A 16 40.29 10.38 -4.72
CA PHE A 16 40.99 9.14 -5.09
C PHE A 16 40.80 8.66 -6.54
N TRP A 17 39.87 9.21 -7.32
CA TRP A 17 39.74 8.84 -8.74
C TRP A 17 39.37 10.05 -9.60
N ARG A 18 40.38 10.77 -10.10
CA ARG A 18 40.25 11.96 -10.96
C ARG A 18 40.71 11.75 -12.41
N HIS A 19 40.99 10.54 -12.86
CA HIS A 19 41.49 10.35 -14.24
C HIS A 19 40.76 9.22 -14.94
N THR A 20 39.73 9.59 -15.71
CA THR A 20 39.18 8.99 -16.95
C THR A 20 37.65 9.06 -17.04
N LEU A 21 37.04 10.25 -16.98
CA LEU A 21 35.66 10.47 -17.44
C LEU A 21 35.54 11.86 -18.07
N THR A 22 35.61 11.93 -19.40
CA THR A 22 35.59 13.15 -20.23
C THR A 22 34.20 13.50 -20.75
N SER A 23 33.15 13.27 -19.96
CA SER A 23 31.82 13.81 -20.27
C SER A 23 30.90 13.83 -19.04
N GLN A 24 30.20 14.94 -18.86
CA GLN A 24 29.19 15.13 -17.80
C GLN A 24 27.97 14.20 -17.97
N ALA A 25 27.80 13.60 -19.16
CA ALA A 25 26.73 12.65 -19.47
C ALA A 25 26.96 11.25 -18.86
N ASP A 26 28.21 10.80 -18.72
CA ASP A 26 28.53 9.45 -18.19
C ASP A 26 28.28 9.34 -16.68
N TRP A 27 28.41 10.46 -15.96
CA TRP A 27 28.07 10.56 -14.53
C TRP A 27 26.57 10.38 -14.25
N ILE A 28 25.71 10.84 -15.17
CA ILE A 28 24.24 10.70 -15.05
C ILE A 28 23.82 9.23 -15.25
N HIS A 29 24.45 8.50 -16.18
CA HIS A 29 24.14 7.10 -16.43
C HIS A 29 24.60 6.14 -15.31
N LEU A 30 25.70 6.45 -14.62
CA LEU A 30 26.20 5.65 -13.48
C LEU A 30 25.42 5.92 -12.18
N TRP A 31 24.97 7.14 -11.92
CA TRP A 31 24.12 7.46 -10.76
C TRP A 31 22.72 6.84 -10.85
N ASN A 32 22.19 6.66 -12.06
CA ASN A 32 20.89 6.02 -12.29
C ASN A 32 20.92 4.47 -12.17
N ARG A 33 22.10 3.86 -11.99
CA ARG A 33 22.26 2.40 -11.83
C ARG A 33 21.95 1.91 -10.41
N GLY A 34 21.70 2.83 -9.48
CA GLY A 34 21.29 2.57 -8.10
C GLY A 34 19.79 2.83 -7.83
N SER A 35 18.95 2.90 -8.87
CA SER A 35 17.50 2.91 -8.67
C SER A 35 17.08 1.53 -8.19
N VAL A 36 17.10 1.33 -6.87
CA VAL A 36 16.43 0.21 -6.21
C VAL A 36 15.00 0.24 -6.72
N LYS A 37 14.68 -0.60 -7.71
CA LYS A 37 13.31 -0.81 -8.18
C LYS A 37 12.53 -1.24 -6.95
N MET A 38 11.86 -0.27 -6.34
CA MET A 38 11.07 -0.47 -5.15
C MET A 38 9.93 -1.38 -5.59
N SER A 39 10.08 -2.69 -5.37
CA SER A 39 9.11 -3.71 -5.75
C SER A 39 7.73 -3.23 -5.31
N LEU A 40 6.87 -2.96 -6.29
CA LEU A 40 5.52 -2.46 -6.04
C LEU A 40 4.70 -3.65 -5.54
N ASN A 41 4.66 -3.84 -4.22
CA ASN A 41 3.81 -4.84 -3.61
C ASN A 41 2.36 -4.69 -4.12
N ALA A 42 1.64 -5.78 -4.31
CA ALA A 42 0.27 -5.79 -4.85
C ALA A 42 -0.67 -4.79 -4.17
N PHE A 43 -0.48 -4.56 -2.86
CA PHE A 43 -1.23 -3.56 -2.10
C PHE A 43 -0.94 -2.10 -2.51
N LYS A 44 0.33 -1.77 -2.81
CA LYS A 44 0.71 -0.43 -3.28
C LYS A 44 0.17 -0.18 -4.69
N ALA A 45 0.20 -1.19 -5.56
CA ALA A 45 -0.42 -1.13 -6.88
C ALA A 45 -1.93 -0.90 -6.79
N PHE A 46 -2.61 -1.63 -5.91
CA PHE A 46 -4.05 -1.44 -5.66
C PHE A 46 -4.36 -0.02 -5.17
N LYS A 47 -3.60 0.49 -4.21
CA LYS A 47 -3.77 1.85 -3.70
C LYS A 47 -3.56 2.94 -4.75
N ALA A 48 -2.76 2.70 -5.78
CA ALA A 48 -2.54 3.67 -6.85
C ALA A 48 -3.77 3.83 -7.76
N ASN A 49 -4.64 2.81 -7.82
CA ASN A 49 -5.82 2.79 -8.69
C ASN A 49 -7.08 3.39 -8.05
N VAL A 50 -7.03 3.80 -6.78
CA VAL A 50 -8.18 4.33 -6.04
C VAL A 50 -7.85 5.74 -5.55
N PRO A 51 -8.75 6.72 -5.69
CA PRO A 51 -8.46 8.08 -5.24
C PRO A 51 -8.29 8.12 -3.71
N ILE A 52 -7.26 8.83 -3.24
CA ILE A 52 -7.00 9.04 -1.82
C ILE A 52 -7.85 10.22 -1.36
N THR A 53 -9.11 9.96 -1.04
CA THR A 53 -10.05 10.96 -0.52
C THR A 53 -10.38 10.70 0.94
N TRP A 54 -10.84 11.76 1.62
CA TRP A 54 -11.45 11.59 2.93
C TRP A 54 -12.78 10.87 2.78
N SER A 55 -13.05 9.88 3.63
CA SER A 55 -14.30 9.12 3.62
C SER A 55 -14.97 9.18 5.01
N PRO A 56 -16.30 9.32 5.06
CA PRO A 56 -17.06 9.31 6.32
C PRO A 56 -17.15 7.91 6.94
N HIS A 57 -16.96 6.86 6.15
CA HIS A 57 -17.04 5.48 6.57
C HIS A 57 -15.67 4.80 6.49
N LEU A 58 -15.33 4.07 7.54
CA LEU A 58 -14.16 3.21 7.59
C LEU A 58 -14.62 1.75 7.61
N TYR A 59 -14.06 0.97 6.70
CA TYR A 59 -14.25 -0.48 6.65
C TYR A 59 -13.06 -1.14 7.32
N ILE A 60 -13.32 -1.80 8.45
CA ILE A 60 -12.28 -2.38 9.30
C ILE A 60 -12.40 -3.89 9.24
N THR A 61 -11.30 -4.55 8.89
CA THR A 61 -11.24 -6.02 8.84
C THR A 61 -10.20 -6.54 9.83
N LEU A 62 -10.60 -7.51 10.65
CA LEU A 62 -9.66 -8.22 11.52
C LEU A 62 -8.91 -9.27 10.70
N VAL A 63 -7.61 -9.09 10.47
CA VAL A 63 -6.82 -9.99 9.61
C VAL A 63 -6.03 -11.02 10.41
N ARG A 64 -5.63 -10.67 11.63
CA ARG A 64 -4.87 -11.56 12.53
C ARG A 64 -5.77 -12.13 13.63
N GLY A 65 -5.41 -13.31 14.12
CA GLY A 65 -6.11 -13.97 15.23
C GLY A 65 -6.03 -13.20 16.55
N ILE A 66 -7.05 -13.39 17.39
CA ILE A 66 -7.16 -12.85 18.76
C ILE A 66 -6.34 -13.62 19.82
N PRO A 67 -6.08 -14.96 19.74
CA PRO A 67 -5.41 -15.65 20.84
C PRO A 67 -3.98 -15.10 21.05
N GLY A 68 -3.55 -15.03 22.31
CA GLY A 68 -2.24 -14.46 22.69
C GLY A 68 -2.15 -12.92 22.64
N THR A 69 -3.21 -12.21 22.24
CA THR A 69 -3.22 -10.73 22.27
C THR A 69 -3.50 -10.19 23.68
N ARG A 70 -3.02 -8.98 23.99
CA ARG A 70 -3.22 -8.33 25.30
C ARG A 70 -4.70 -8.13 25.61
N ARG A 71 -5.09 -8.25 26.89
CA ARG A 71 -6.48 -8.04 27.38
C ARG A 71 -7.09 -6.73 26.88
N LEU A 72 -6.31 -5.65 26.87
CA LEU A 72 -6.75 -4.34 26.39
C LEU A 72 -7.18 -4.38 24.91
N HIS A 73 -6.41 -5.03 24.04
CA HIS A 73 -6.75 -5.14 22.62
C HIS A 73 -8.01 -5.98 22.40
N ARG A 74 -8.21 -7.04 23.19
CA ARG A 74 -9.41 -7.88 23.12
C ARG A 74 -10.67 -7.06 23.43
N ARG A 75 -10.66 -6.29 24.52
CA ARG A 75 -11.76 -5.38 24.89
C ARG A 75 -12.05 -4.35 23.78
N THR A 76 -11.01 -3.79 23.16
CA THR A 76 -11.19 -2.83 22.06
C THR A 76 -11.78 -3.50 20.81
N LEU A 77 -11.36 -4.71 20.47
CA LEU A 77 -11.93 -5.47 19.35
C LEU A 77 -13.38 -5.91 19.62
N GLU A 78 -13.70 -6.32 20.85
CA GLU A 78 -15.06 -6.61 21.31
C GLU A 78 -15.97 -5.38 21.16
N ALA A 79 -15.50 -4.20 21.59
CA ALA A 79 -16.23 -2.94 21.43
C ALA A 79 -16.44 -2.56 19.95
N LEU A 80 -15.47 -2.86 19.08
CA LEU A 80 -15.61 -2.68 17.63
C LEU A 80 -16.50 -3.75 16.96
N ARG A 81 -16.92 -4.79 17.70
CA ARG A 81 -17.65 -5.98 17.21
C ARG A 81 -16.85 -6.85 16.23
N LEU A 82 -15.53 -6.91 16.41
CA LEU A 82 -14.59 -7.74 15.66
C LEU A 82 -14.19 -8.98 16.46
N THR A 83 -15.11 -9.94 16.60
CA THR A 83 -14.92 -11.16 17.41
C THR A 83 -14.30 -12.32 16.63
N LYS A 84 -14.50 -12.39 15.31
CA LYS A 84 -13.99 -13.44 14.42
C LYS A 84 -13.04 -12.85 13.38
N CYS A 85 -12.01 -13.62 13.02
CA CYS A 85 -11.08 -13.27 11.94
C CYS A 85 -11.81 -13.11 10.60
N ASN A 86 -11.25 -12.28 9.74
CA ASN A 86 -11.77 -11.93 8.40
C ASN A 86 -13.19 -11.34 8.40
N ARG A 87 -13.71 -10.95 9.57
CA ARG A 87 -14.93 -10.18 9.68
C ARG A 87 -14.62 -8.71 9.36
N THR A 88 -15.38 -8.14 8.44
CA THR A 88 -15.37 -6.71 8.15
C THR A 88 -16.56 -6.03 8.81
N VAL A 89 -16.33 -4.88 9.45
CA VAL A 89 -17.38 -4.05 10.06
C VAL A 89 -17.20 -2.60 9.59
N MET A 90 -18.30 -1.97 9.21
CA MET A 90 -18.35 -0.54 8.89
C MET A 90 -18.49 0.28 10.17
N LYS A 91 -17.71 1.37 10.27
CA LYS A 91 -17.79 2.36 11.35
C LYS A 91 -17.65 3.76 10.80
N TRP A 92 -18.29 4.73 11.44
CA TRP A 92 -18.10 6.14 11.17
C TRP A 92 -16.68 6.60 11.50
N ASN A 93 -16.14 7.48 10.67
CA ASN A 93 -14.81 8.08 10.82
C ASN A 93 -14.80 9.16 11.90
N THR A 94 -14.94 8.73 13.17
CA THR A 94 -14.88 9.59 14.35
C THR A 94 -13.50 9.53 15.01
N PRO A 95 -13.04 10.60 15.70
CA PRO A 95 -11.76 10.60 16.40
C PRO A 95 -11.67 9.46 17.44
N THR A 96 -12.78 9.11 18.09
CA THR A 96 -12.85 7.98 19.03
C THR A 96 -12.54 6.64 18.37
N VAL A 97 -13.18 6.35 17.23
CA VAL A 97 -12.91 5.10 16.47
C VAL A 97 -11.47 5.09 15.97
N ARG A 98 -10.95 6.23 15.49
CA ARG A 98 -9.54 6.35 15.07
C ARG A 98 -8.56 6.04 16.21
N GLY A 99 -8.83 6.52 17.43
CA GLY A 99 -8.03 6.21 18.61
C GLY A 99 -8.03 4.70 18.92
N MET A 100 -9.21 4.08 18.90
CA MET A 100 -9.34 2.63 19.07
C MET A 100 -8.54 1.86 18.02
N LEU A 101 -8.64 2.26 16.75
CA LEU A 101 -7.92 1.64 15.63
C LEU A 101 -6.41 1.76 15.75
N GLN A 102 -5.91 2.91 16.21
CA GLN A 102 -4.48 3.10 16.42
C GLN A 102 -3.92 2.11 17.44
N GLN A 103 -4.70 1.79 18.47
CA GLN A 103 -4.33 0.80 19.48
C GLN A 103 -4.23 -0.62 18.91
N VAL A 104 -5.13 -0.99 17.98
CA VAL A 104 -5.20 -2.35 17.40
C VAL A 104 -4.61 -2.46 15.98
N LYS A 105 -3.87 -1.44 15.51
CA LYS A 105 -3.38 -1.30 14.12
C LYS A 105 -2.58 -2.48 13.55
N ARG A 106 -2.01 -3.34 14.40
CA ARG A 106 -1.25 -4.53 13.99
C ARG A 106 -2.14 -5.72 13.63
N LEU A 107 -3.38 -5.73 14.13
CA LEU A 107 -4.33 -6.84 13.98
C LEU A 107 -5.33 -6.56 12.85
N VAL A 108 -5.65 -5.29 12.64
CA VAL A 108 -6.69 -4.86 11.70
C VAL A 108 -6.10 -4.21 10.46
N VAL A 109 -6.80 -4.36 9.35
CA VAL A 109 -6.61 -3.56 8.14
C VAL A 109 -7.79 -2.62 8.01
N VAL A 110 -7.51 -1.37 7.70
CA VAL A 110 -8.51 -0.31 7.54
C VAL A 110 -8.51 0.10 6.08
N GLU A 111 -9.70 0.12 5.49
CA GLU A 111 -9.95 0.57 4.12
C GLU A 111 -10.91 1.78 4.15
N THR A 112 -10.71 2.71 3.24
CA THR A 112 -11.72 3.73 2.94
C THR A 112 -12.87 3.09 2.17
N GLU A 113 -14.01 3.77 2.13
CA GLU A 113 -15.18 3.33 1.37
C GLU A 113 -14.86 3.05 -0.11
N GLU A 114 -14.17 3.97 -0.78
CA GLU A 114 -13.77 3.79 -2.19
C GLU A 114 -12.87 2.58 -2.39
N MET A 115 -11.91 2.34 -1.48
CA MET A 115 -11.05 1.16 -1.54
C MET A 115 -11.86 -0.13 -1.35
N TYR A 116 -12.81 -0.15 -0.41
CA TYR A 116 -13.66 -1.30 -0.18
C TYR A 116 -14.50 -1.63 -1.42
N ASN A 117 -15.12 -0.62 -2.02
CA ASN A 117 -15.95 -0.75 -3.21
C ASN A 117 -15.13 -1.22 -4.41
N ALA A 118 -13.97 -0.62 -4.68
CA ALA A 118 -13.08 -1.04 -5.76
C ALA A 118 -12.62 -2.50 -5.60
N ARG A 119 -12.31 -2.93 -4.38
CA ARG A 119 -11.95 -4.32 -4.09
C ARG A 119 -13.12 -5.27 -4.35
N LYS A 120 -14.34 -4.89 -3.94
CA LYS A 120 -15.56 -5.68 -4.17
C LYS A 120 -15.91 -5.78 -5.65
N GLN A 121 -15.79 -4.69 -6.38
CA GLN A 121 -16.01 -4.63 -7.82
C GLN A 121 -15.02 -5.53 -8.57
N LYS A 122 -13.72 -5.43 -8.25
CA LYS A 122 -12.70 -6.32 -8.82
C LYS A 122 -12.97 -7.80 -8.53
N ALA A 123 -13.43 -8.12 -7.31
CA ALA A 123 -13.79 -9.49 -6.97
C ALA A 123 -15.01 -9.98 -7.77
N ALA A 124 -16.01 -9.12 -7.98
CA ALA A 124 -17.16 -9.40 -8.82
C ALA A 124 -16.77 -9.61 -10.28
N GLU A 125 -15.90 -8.76 -10.84
CA GLU A 125 -15.35 -8.90 -12.19
C GLU A 125 -14.54 -10.19 -12.35
N GLN A 126 -13.76 -10.57 -11.33
CA GLN A 126 -13.01 -11.82 -11.33
C GLN A 126 -13.91 -13.06 -11.29
N GLN A 127 -15.05 -12.98 -10.58
CA GLN A 127 -16.05 -14.03 -10.45
C GLN A 127 -17.06 -14.03 -11.61
N ALA A 128 -17.17 -12.94 -12.36
CA ALA A 128 -18.03 -12.84 -13.52
C ALA A 128 -17.71 -13.96 -14.53
N PHE A 129 -18.73 -14.37 -15.26
CA PHE A 129 -18.61 -15.44 -16.23
C PHE A 129 -17.49 -15.12 -17.23
N ARG A 130 -16.47 -15.99 -17.29
CA ARG A 130 -15.42 -15.91 -18.30
C ARG A 130 -15.89 -16.65 -19.55
N PRO A 131 -15.65 -16.11 -20.75
CA PRO A 131 -16.01 -16.81 -21.97
C PRO A 131 -15.30 -18.18 -22.00
N PRO A 132 -15.96 -19.20 -22.58
CA PRO A 132 -15.36 -20.53 -22.68
C PRO A 132 -14.09 -20.47 -23.52
N ILE A 133 -13.08 -21.23 -23.11
CA ILE A 133 -11.85 -21.38 -23.88
C ILE A 133 -12.13 -22.43 -24.95
N VAL A 134 -12.15 -22.01 -26.22
CA VAL A 134 -12.27 -22.92 -27.36
C VAL A 134 -10.86 -23.35 -27.77
N VAL A 135 -10.55 -24.65 -27.64
CA VAL A 135 -9.27 -25.23 -28.07
C VAL A 135 -9.53 -26.11 -29.28
N ASN A 136 -8.96 -25.73 -30.43
CA ASN A 136 -9.02 -26.52 -31.66
C ASN A 136 -7.73 -27.32 -31.82
N HIS A 137 -7.79 -28.65 -31.73
CA HIS A 137 -6.65 -29.51 -32.01
C HIS A 137 -6.58 -29.74 -33.53
N GLN A 138 -5.48 -29.33 -34.17
CA GLN A 138 -5.22 -29.69 -35.56
C GLN A 138 -4.82 -31.16 -35.62
N GLN A 139 -5.58 -31.96 -36.36
CA GLN A 139 -5.17 -33.33 -36.67
C GLN A 139 -3.94 -33.26 -37.58
N GLN A 140 -2.82 -33.82 -37.12
CA GLN A 140 -1.64 -34.00 -37.97
C GLN A 140 -1.93 -35.15 -38.93
N ALA A 141 -1.73 -34.87 -40.22
CA ALA A 141 -1.90 -35.80 -41.34
C ALA A 141 -0.78 -36.84 -41.38
#